data_AF-A0A662I6P0-F1
#
_entry.id   AF-A0A662I6P0-F1
#
_cell.length_a   1.000
_cell.length_b   1.000
_cell.length_c   1.000
_cell.angle_alpha   90.00
_cell.angle_beta   90.00
_cell.angle_gamma   90.00
#
_symmetry.space_group_name_H-M   'P 1'
#
loop_
_entity.id
_entity.type
_entity.pdbx_description
1 polymer ?
#
loop_
_entity_poly.entity_id
_entity_poly.type
_entity_poly.pdbx_seq_one_letter_code
_entity_poly.pdbx_strand_id
1 'polypeptide(L)' 'MWHVHGVLVNLLGLVLGLAVIAALIVIGLLIIILLVKAFIMLLPAGLVAAAVWLLTGDLGLAAIAFVVVALLSLIKLL' A
#
# COMPACT_ATOMS: atom_id res chain seq x y z
N MET A 1 -14.87 46.80 11.98
CA MET A 1 -14.65 46.16 10.65
C MET A 1 -13.50 45.14 10.68
N TRP A 2 -12.39 45.39 11.41
CA TRP A 2 -11.24 44.48 11.53
C TRP A 2 -11.50 43.14 12.25
N HIS A 3 -12.37 43.10 13.27
CA HIS A 3 -12.68 41.87 14.00
C HIS A 3 -13.39 40.80 13.15
N VAL A 4 -14.26 41.21 12.23
CA VAL A 4 -15.03 40.29 11.38
C VAL A 4 -14.10 39.59 10.38
N HIS A 5 -13.10 40.31 9.86
CA HIS A 5 -12.14 39.76 8.91
C HIS A 5 -11.26 38.66 9.55
N GLY A 6 -10.80 38.86 10.78
CA GLY A 6 -10.04 37.85 11.52
C GLY A 6 -10.84 36.57 11.79
N VAL A 7 -12.13 36.69 12.12
CA VAL A 7 -13.00 35.52 12.32
C VAL A 7 -13.17 34.73 11.03
N LEU A 8 -13.40 35.40 9.89
CA LEU A 8 -13.54 34.73 8.59
C LEU A 8 -12.26 33.99 8.17
N VAL A 9 -11.09 34.59 8.36
CA VAL A 9 -9.80 33.95 8.06
C VAL A 9 -9.56 32.70 8.92
N ASN A 10 -9.91 32.75 10.21
CA ASN A 10 -9.80 31.59 11.09
C ASN A 10 -10.76 30.47 10.70
N LEU A 11 -12.00 30.79 10.33
CA LEU A 11 -12.97 29.80 9.86
C LEU A 11 -12.53 29.14 8.55
N LEU A 12 -12.00 29.93 7.60
CA LEU A 12 -11.42 29.41 6.36
C LEU A 12 -10.22 28.50 6.65
N GLY A 13 -9.33 28.90 7.55
CA GLY A 13 -8.20 28.09 7.98
C GLY A 13 -8.63 26.75 8.60
N LEU A 14 -9.69 26.76 9.41
CA LEU A 14 -10.23 25.56 10.04
C LEU A 14 -10.87 24.60 9.01
N VAL A 15 -11.66 25.12 8.08
CA VAL A 15 -12.29 24.32 7.00
C VAL A 15 -11.23 23.73 6.07
N LEU A 16 -10.24 24.53 5.66
CA LEU A 16 -9.12 24.05 4.84
C LEU A 16 -8.28 23.01 5.60
N GLY A 17 -8.01 23.23 6.88
CA GLY A 17 -7.29 22.27 7.72
C GLY A 17 -8.00 20.91 7.80
N LEU A 18 -9.32 20.92 8.01
CA LEU A 18 -10.13 19.70 8.03
C LEU A 18 -10.16 19.00 6.66
N ALA A 19 -10.27 19.76 5.57
CA ALA A 19 -10.25 19.20 4.22
C ALA A 19 -8.92 18.51 3.89
N VAL A 20 -7.79 19.11 4.28
CA VAL A 20 -6.46 18.52 4.09
C VAL A 20 -6.30 17.23 4.91
N ILE A 21 -6.73 17.23 6.17
CA ILE A 21 -6.68 16.02 7.01
C ILE A 21 -7.54 14.91 6.39
N ALA A 22 -8.76 15.23 5.95
CA ALA A 22 -9.64 14.26 5.29
C ALA A 22 -9.00 13.68 4.02
N ALA A 23 -8.38 14.52 3.19
CA ALA A 23 -7.68 14.06 1.98
C ALA A 23 -6.50 13.14 2.32
N LEU A 24 -5.69 13.48 3.34
CA LEU A 24 -4.58 12.65 3.79
C LEU A 24 -5.05 11.28 4.32
N ILE A 25 -6.17 11.24 5.06
CA ILE A 25 -6.76 9.98 5.52
C ILE A 25 -7.17 9.10 4.33
N VAL A 26 -7.82 9.68 3.33
CA VAL A 26 -8.25 8.95 2.13
C VAL A 26 -7.04 8.40 1.37
N ILE A 27 -6.00 9.21 1.18
CA ILE A 27 -4.75 8.78 0.52
C ILE A 27 -4.08 7.64 1.31
N GLY A 28 -3.97 7.79 2.63
CA GLY A 28 -3.40 6.75 3.50
C GLY A 28 -4.18 5.44 3.39
N LEU A 29 -5.51 5.52 3.37
CA LEU A 29 -6.37 4.34 3.23
C LEU A 29 -6.20 3.67 1.86
N LEU A 30 -6.12 4.45 0.78
CA LEU A 30 -5.86 3.92 -0.57
C LEU A 30 -4.51 3.19 -0.63
N ILE A 31 -3.45 3.75 -0.02
CA ILE A 31 -2.14 3.11 0.05
C ILE A 31 -2.23 1.77 0.79
N ILE A 32 -2.91 1.73 1.93
CA ILE A 32 -3.09 0.48 2.70
C ILE A 32 -3.82 -0.56 1.86
N ILE A 33 -4.89 -0.19 1.15
CA ILE A 33 -5.64 -1.10 0.28
C ILE A 33 -4.72 -1.66 -0.83
N LEU A 34 -3.92 -0.81 -1.46
CA LEU A 34 -2.98 -1.23 -2.50
C LEU A 34 -1.92 -2.20 -1.95
N LEU A 35 -1.40 -1.94 -0.75
CA LEU A 35 -0.42 -2.81 -0.09
C LEU A 35 -1.02 -4.18 0.25
N VAL A 36 -2.21 -4.22 0.84
CA VAL A 36 -2.90 -5.47 1.17
C VAL A 36 -3.17 -6.28 -0.09
N LYS A 37 -3.64 -5.61 -1.16
CA LYS A 37 -3.88 -6.27 -2.45
C LYS A 37 -2.59 -6.83 -3.05
N ALA A 38 -1.49 -6.08 -3.00
CA ALA A 38 -0.18 -6.54 -3.47
C ALA A 38 0.32 -7.76 -2.67
N PHE A 39 0.14 -7.76 -1.35
CA PHE A 39 0.50 -8.90 -0.49
C PHE A 39 -0.28 -10.16 -0.84
N ILE A 40 -1.61 -10.06 -0.99
CA ILE A 40 -2.47 -11.19 -1.37
C ILE A 40 -2.09 -11.72 -2.76
N MET A 41 -1.70 -10.84 -3.68
CA MET A 41 -1.26 -11.22 -5.02
C MET A 41 0.09 -11.94 -5.05
N LEU A 42 0.99 -11.61 -4.13
CA LEU A 42 2.30 -12.24 -3.95
C LEU A 42 2.24 -13.52 -3.10
N LEU A 43 1.13 -13.77 -2.41
CA LEU A 43 0.91 -14.96 -1.59
C LEU A 43 1.26 -16.29 -2.29
N PRO A 44 0.81 -16.57 -3.53
CA PRO A 44 1.20 -17.81 -4.22
C PRO A 44 2.71 -17.92 -4.47
N ALA A 45 3.38 -16.81 -4.78
CA ALA A 45 4.82 -16.79 -4.94
C ALA A 45 5.55 -17.05 -3.62
N GLY A 46 5.06 -16.46 -2.53
CA GLY A 46 5.56 -16.71 -1.17
C GLY A 46 5.40 -18.17 -0.75
N LEU A 47 4.27 -18.79 -1.05
CA LEU A 47 4.03 -20.21 -0.76
C LEU A 47 4.98 -21.12 -1.52
N VAL A 48 5.20 -20.88 -2.81
CA VAL A 48 6.15 -21.68 -3.61
C VAL A 48 7.58 -21.47 -3.13
N ALA A 49 7.98 -20.24 -2.83
CA ALA A 49 9.31 -19.94 -2.30
C ALA A 49 9.56 -20.63 -0.96
N ALA A 50 8.57 -20.62 -0.05
CA ALA A 50 8.65 -21.32 1.22
C ALA A 50 8.75 -22.84 1.02
N ALA A 51 7.98 -23.41 0.09
CA ALA A 51 8.07 -24.83 -0.25
C ALA A 51 9.46 -25.20 -0.80
N VAL A 52 10.01 -24.39 -1.72
CA VAL A 52 11.35 -24.61 -2.28
C VAL A 52 12.42 -24.50 -1.19
N TRP A 53 12.32 -23.51 -0.31
CA TRP A 53 13.24 -23.36 0.81
C TRP A 53 13.20 -24.56 1.77
N LEU A 54 12.00 -25.03 2.13
CA LEU A 54 11.82 -26.19 3.01
C LEU A 54 12.39 -27.48 2.40
N LEU A 55 12.31 -27.64 1.08
CA LEU A 55 12.80 -28.84 0.38
C LEU A 55 14.30 -28.81 0.10
N THR A 56 14.88 -27.63 -0.16
CA THR A 56 16.29 -27.50 -0.59
C THR A 56 17.21 -26.98 0.51
N GLY A 57 16.66 -26.28 1.51
CA GLY A 57 17.43 -25.53 2.50
C GLY A 57 18.15 -24.29 1.93
N ASP A 58 18.02 -24.03 0.63
CA ASP A 58 18.78 -23.00 -0.08
C ASP A 58 17.94 -21.73 -0.28
N LEU A 59 18.42 -20.63 0.29
CA LEU A 59 17.75 -19.32 0.21
C LEU A 59 17.85 -18.69 -1.19
N GLY A 60 18.90 -19.00 -1.95
CA GLY A 60 19.08 -18.53 -3.32
C GLY A 60 18.05 -19.14 -4.27
N LEU A 61 17.84 -20.45 -4.19
CA LEU A 61 16.83 -21.16 -4.98
C LEU A 61 15.41 -20.73 -4.60
N ALA A 62 15.15 -20.52 -3.31
CA ALA A 62 13.87 -19.99 -2.84
C ALA A 62 13.59 -18.57 -3.36
N ALA A 63 14.60 -17.69 -3.37
CA ALA A 63 14.47 -16.34 -3.91
C ALA A 63 14.20 -16.36 -5.43
N ILE A 64 14.91 -17.22 -6.18
CA ILE A 64 14.67 -17.38 -7.62
C ILE A 64 13.24 -17.91 -7.86
N ALA A 65 12.80 -18.92 -7.10
CA ALA A 65 11.44 -19.44 -7.19
C ALA A 65 10.39 -18.38 -6.86
N PHE A 66 10.61 -17.56 -5.84
CA PHE A 66 9.74 -16.42 -5.52
C PHE A 66 9.62 -15.47 -6.71
N VAL A 67 10.73 -15.02 -7.28
CA VAL A 67 10.74 -14.04 -8.38
C VAL A 67 10.05 -14.61 -9.62
N VAL A 68 10.37 -15.84 -10.01
CA VAL A 68 9.76 -16.48 -11.20
C VAL A 68 8.24 -16.62 -11.01
N VAL A 69 7.80 -17.12 -9.85
CA VAL A 69 6.37 -17.33 -9.59
C VAL A 69 5.64 -16.00 -9.38
N ALA A 70 6.29 -14.99 -8.79
CA ALA A 70 5.73 -13.65 -8.64
C ALA A 70 5.49 -13.00 -10.00
N LEU A 71 6.43 -13.12 -10.94
CA LEU A 71 6.27 -12.66 -12.32
C LEU A 71 5.13 -13.40 -13.02
N LEU A 72 5.06 -14.73 -12.89
CA LEU A 72 3.97 -15.52 -13.47
C LEU A 72 2.59 -15.19 -12.86
N SER A 73 2.53 -14.96 -11.55
CA SER A 73 1.32 -14.53 -10.84
C SER A 73 0.86 -13.16 -11.33
N LEU A 74 1.81 -12.24 -11.55
CA LEU A 74 1.54 -10.91 -12.10
C LEU A 74 1.00 -10.97 -13.52
N ILE A 75 1.61 -11.79 -14.39
CA ILE A 75 1.15 -11.96 -15.78
C ILE A 75 -0.24 -12.60 -15.84
N LYS A 76 -0.53 -13.59 -14.99
CA LYS A 76 -1.84 -14.26 -14.99
C LYS A 76 -2.99 -13.39 -14.47
N LEU A 77 -2.68 -12.36 -13.69
CA LEU A 77 -3.68 -11.44 -13.14
C LEU A 77 -3.97 -10.25 -14.09
N LEU A 78 -3.05 -9.92 -14.99
CA LEU A 78 -3.16 -8.82 -15.95
C LEU A 78 -4.03 -9.23 -17.16
#